data_AF-A0A2J8SE20-F1
#
_entry.id   AF-A0A2J8SE20-F1
#
_cell.length_a   1.000
_cell.length_b   1.000
_cell.length_c   1.000
_cell.angle_alpha   90.00
_cell.angle_beta   90.00
_cell.angle_gamma   90.00
#
_symmetry.space_group_name_H-M   'P 1'
#
loop_
_entity.id
_entity.type
_entity.pdbx_description
1 polymer ?
#
loop_
_entity_poly.entity_id
_entity_poly.type
_entity_poly.pdbx_seq_one_letter_code
_entity_poly.pdbx_strand_id
1 'polypeptide(L)'
;MAAAATAAEGVPSRGPPGEVIHLNVGGKRFSTSRQTLTWIPDSFFSSLLSGRISTLKDETGAIFIDRDPTVFAPILNFLRTKELDPRP
;
A
#
# COMPACT_ATOMS: atom_id res chain seq x y z
N MET A 1 31.03 22.45 12.35
CA MET A 1 30.77 21.22 13.15
C MET A 1 29.30 21.29 13.55
N ALA A 2 28.36 20.44 13.13
CA ALA A 2 28.35 19.10 12.54
C ALA A 2 27.31 19.07 11.39
N ALA A 3 27.70 18.58 10.20
CA ALA A 3 27.44 17.24 9.68
C ALA A 3 26.00 17.06 9.13
N ALA A 4 25.94 17.03 7.79
CA ALA A 4 24.77 16.71 6.99
C ALA A 4 24.33 15.25 7.20
N ALA A 5 23.02 15.03 7.30
CA ALA A 5 22.42 13.70 7.16
C ALA A 5 21.92 13.57 5.71
N THR A 6 22.64 12.76 4.94
CA THR A 6 22.31 12.34 3.59
C THR A 6 21.02 11.52 3.60
N ALA A 7 19.95 12.03 2.99
CA ALA A 7 18.81 11.20 2.63
C ALA A 7 19.26 10.25 1.52
N ALA A 8 19.44 8.98 1.86
CA ALA A 8 19.79 7.95 0.91
C ALA A 8 18.71 7.86 -0.18
N GLU A 9 19.11 8.00 -1.44
CA GLU A 9 18.37 7.52 -2.60
C GLU A 9 18.18 6.00 -2.45
N GLY A 10 17.04 5.59 -1.92
CA GLY A 10 16.56 4.23 -2.03
C GLY A 10 15.77 4.11 -3.32
N VAL A 11 16.36 3.50 -4.35
CA VAL A 11 15.59 3.01 -5.51
C VAL A 11 14.43 2.18 -4.94
N PRO A 12 13.15 2.52 -5.24
CA PRO A 12 12.02 1.80 -4.67
C PRO A 12 12.10 0.36 -5.17
N SER A 13 12.40 -0.55 -4.24
CA SER A 13 12.54 -1.98 -4.51
C SER A 13 11.28 -2.45 -5.22
N ARG A 14 11.42 -2.83 -6.50
CA ARG A 14 10.37 -3.46 -7.28
C ARG A 14 10.22 -4.89 -6.77
N GLY A 15 9.59 -5.05 -5.60
CA GLY A 15 9.42 -6.35 -4.96
C GLY A 15 8.66 -7.32 -5.86
N PRO A 16 8.80 -8.63 -5.62
CA PRO A 16 8.17 -9.64 -6.47
C PRO A 16 6.64 -9.53 -6.42
N PRO A 17 5.91 -9.96 -7.48
CA PRO A 17 4.43 -9.89 -7.50
C PRO A 17 3.75 -10.57 -6.29
N GLY A 18 4.35 -11.65 -5.77
CA GLY A 18 3.89 -12.38 -4.60
C GLY A 18 4.29 -11.79 -3.24
N GLU A 19 4.99 -10.66 -3.21
CA GLU A 19 5.33 -9.95 -1.97
C GLU A 19 4.06 -9.61 -1.19
N VAL A 20 4.01 -10.03 0.08
CA VAL A 20 2.91 -9.65 0.98
C VAL A 20 3.12 -8.22 1.46
N ILE A 21 2.11 -7.39 1.23
CA ILE A 21 2.05 -6.00 1.65
C ILE A 21 1.05 -5.89 2.81
N HIS A 22 1.52 -5.29 3.91
CA HIS A 22 0.70 -4.97 5.07
C HIS A 22 0.24 -3.51 4.99
N LEU A 23 -1.07 -3.31 5.16
CA LEU A 23 -1.70 -1.99 5.18
C LEU A 23 -2.36 -1.79 6.55
N ASN A 24 -2.25 -0.58 7.09
CA ASN A 24 -3.03 -0.13 8.22
C ASN A 24 -3.99 0.96 7.72
N VAL A 25 -5.30 0.66 7.69
CA VAL A 25 -6.31 1.57 7.17
C VAL A 25 -7.20 2.03 8.32
N GLY A 26 -7.05 3.30 8.72
CA GLY A 26 -7.80 3.88 9.85
C GLY A 26 -7.64 3.10 11.17
N GLY A 27 -6.52 2.41 11.37
CA GLY A 27 -6.25 1.56 12.54
C GLY A 27 -6.51 0.06 12.32
N LYS A 28 -7.18 -0.36 11.23
CA LYS A 28 -7.41 -1.78 10.93
C LYS A 28 -6.34 -2.33 9.99
N ARG A 29 -5.77 -3.48 10.34
CA ARG A 29 -4.75 -4.16 9.53
C ARG A 29 -5.36 -4.98 8.40
N PHE A 30 -4.79 -4.84 7.22
CA PHE A 30 -5.07 -5.65 6.03
C PHE A 30 -3.76 -6.24 5.51
N SER A 31 -3.85 -7.40 4.87
CA SER A 31 -2.71 -8.04 4.19
C SER A 31 -3.14 -8.49 2.80
N THR A 32 -2.29 -8.24 1.81
CA THR A 32 -2.57 -8.56 0.41
C THR A 32 -1.26 -8.68 -0.37
N SER A 33 -1.29 -9.16 -1.62
CA SER A 33 -0.07 -9.18 -2.44
C SER A 33 0.18 -7.86 -3.15
N ARG A 34 1.45 -7.59 -3.49
CA ARG A 34 1.85 -6.50 -4.38
C ARG A 34 1.07 -6.55 -5.68
N GLN A 35 0.95 -7.72 -6.29
CA GLN A 35 0.19 -7.92 -7.52
C GLN A 35 -1.27 -7.45 -7.40
N THR A 36 -1.95 -7.74 -6.29
CA THR A 36 -3.32 -7.26 -6.04
C THR A 36 -3.39 -5.74 -5.97
N LEU A 37 -2.37 -5.06 -5.46
CA LEU A 37 -2.37 -3.60 -5.36
C LEU A 37 -1.95 -2.91 -6.67
N THR A 38 -1.15 -3.57 -7.50
CA THR A 38 -0.57 -2.97 -8.72
C THR A 38 -1.22 -3.44 -10.02
N TRP A 39 -2.31 -4.22 -9.99
CA TRP A 39 -2.92 -4.73 -11.22
C TRP A 39 -3.53 -3.62 -12.09
N ILE A 40 -4.02 -2.54 -11.47
CA ILE A 40 -4.44 -1.33 -12.20
C ILE A 40 -3.20 -0.45 -12.34
N PRO A 41 -2.66 -0.26 -13.56
CA PRO A 41 -1.55 0.65 -13.79
C PRO A 41 -1.94 2.08 -13.42
N ASP A 42 -0.96 2.88 -13.00
CA ASP A 42 -1.12 4.30 -12.66
C ASP A 42 -2.23 4.62 -11.65
N SER A 43 -2.61 3.62 -10.84
CA SER A 43 -3.50 3.80 -9.69
C SER A 43 -2.77 4.35 -8.48
N PHE A 44 -3.53 4.82 -7.49
CA PHE A 44 -3.00 5.22 -6.18
C PHE A 44 -2.00 4.21 -5.60
N PHE A 45 -2.38 2.93 -5.58
CA PHE A 45 -1.54 1.87 -5.03
C PHE A 45 -0.29 1.58 -5.86
N SER A 46 -0.38 1.69 -7.19
CA SER A 46 0.79 1.58 -8.07
C SER A 46 1.80 2.71 -7.81
N SER A 47 1.32 3.96 -7.70
CA SER A 47 2.16 5.10 -7.36
C SER A 47 2.73 5.01 -5.94
N LEU A 48 1.94 4.50 -5.01
CA LEU A 48 2.35 4.30 -3.62
C LEU A 48 3.46 3.25 -3.49
N LEU A 49 3.33 2.11 -4.16
CA LEU A 49 4.34 1.02 -4.12
C LEU A 49 5.54 1.24 -5.05
N SER A 50 5.45 2.20 -5.97
CA SER A 50 6.59 2.64 -6.78
C SER A 50 7.41 3.74 -6.11
N GLY A 51 7.06 4.16 -4.88
CA GLY A 51 7.78 5.21 -4.16
C GLY A 51 7.62 6.60 -4.77
N ARG A 52 6.73 6.78 -5.76
CA ARG A 52 6.38 8.10 -6.33
C ARG A 52 5.65 8.97 -5.32
N ILE A 53 5.02 8.35 -4.32
CA ILE A 53 4.28 9.01 -3.25
C ILE A 53 4.92 8.60 -1.92
N SER A 54 5.13 9.57 -1.03
CA SER A 54 5.63 9.32 0.32
C SER A 54 4.64 8.42 1.08
N THR A 55 5.15 7.38 1.74
CA THR A 55 4.34 6.45 2.54
C THR A 55 4.59 6.66 4.01
N LEU A 56 3.51 6.87 4.76
CA LEU A 56 3.56 6.74 6.22
C LEU A 56 3.50 5.25 6.56
N LYS A 57 4.26 4.87 7.59
CA LYS A 57 4.22 3.52 8.15
C LYS A 57 3.88 3.61 9.63
N ASP A 58 3.11 2.66 10.12
CA ASP A 58 2.86 2.52 11.55
C ASP A 58 4.07 1.87 12.27
N GLU A 59 3.95 1.69 13.59
CA GLU A 59 4.95 1.04 14.44
C GLU A 59 5.31 -0.40 14.02
N THR A 60 4.46 -1.05 13.23
CA THR A 60 4.70 -2.40 12.70
C THR A 60 5.31 -2.41 11.31
N GLY A 61 5.54 -1.23 10.72
CA GLY A 61 6.03 -1.08 9.35
C GLY A 61 4.95 -1.24 8.28
N ALA A 62 3.67 -1.36 8.66
CA ALA A 62 2.56 -1.42 7.72
C ALA A 62 2.26 -0.04 7.15
N ILE A 63 1.92 0.02 5.86
CA ILE A 63 1.62 1.28 5.18
C ILE A 63 0.33 1.87 5.73
N PHE A 64 0.40 3.07 6.28
CA PHE A 64 -0.76 3.75 6.86
C PHE A 64 -1.58 4.46 5.78
N ILE A 65 -2.89 4.27 5.83
CA ILE A 65 -3.88 4.88 4.95
C ILE A 65 -4.96 5.51 5.84
N ASP A 66 -5.08 6.83 5.77
CA ASP A 66 -6.05 7.60 6.54
C ASP A 66 -7.46 7.54 5.92
N ARG A 67 -8.09 6.35 5.97
CA ARG A 67 -9.43 6.10 5.43
C ARG A 67 -10.21 5.14 6.33
N ASP A 68 -11.53 5.16 6.19
CA ASP A 68 -12.42 4.22 6.87
C ASP A 68 -12.16 2.77 6.39
N PRO A 69 -11.84 1.84 7.31
CA PRO A 69 -11.59 0.45 6.94
C PRO A 69 -12.81 -0.30 6.39
N THR A 70 -14.03 0.12 6.72
CA THR A 70 -15.27 -0.47 6.21
C THR A 70 -15.48 -0.16 4.73
N VAL A 71 -15.12 1.05 4.31
CA VAL A 71 -15.15 1.47 2.90
C VAL A 71 -13.98 0.87 2.12
N PHE A 72 -12.85 0.61 2.78
CA PHE A 72 -11.69 0.02 2.12
C PHE A 72 -11.84 -1.47 1.81
N ALA A 73 -12.51 -2.25 2.66
CA ALA A 73 -12.62 -3.69 2.47
C ALA A 73 -13.25 -4.09 1.12
N PRO A 74 -14.37 -3.49 0.65
CA PRO A 74 -14.92 -3.72 -0.68
C PRO A 74 -13.95 -3.36 -1.81
N ILE A 75 -13.18 -2.27 -1.66
CA ILE A 75 -12.16 -1.86 -2.65
C ILE A 75 -11.09 -2.95 -2.75
N LEU A 76 -10.57 -3.42 -1.62
CA LEU A 76 -9.55 -4.47 -1.62
C LEU A 76 -10.09 -5.78 -2.21
N ASN A 77 -11.35 -6.14 -1.94
CA ASN A 77 -11.98 -7.31 -2.55
C ASN A 77 -12.12 -7.15 -4.06
N PHE A 78 -12.57 -5.99 -4.56
CA PHE A 78 -12.59 -5.71 -5.99
C PHE A 78 -11.20 -5.86 -6.62
N LEU A 79 -10.15 -5.37 -5.96
CA LEU A 79 -8.78 -5.54 -6.46
C LEU A 79 -8.35 -7.02 -6.50
N ARG A 80 -8.90 -7.88 -5.64
CA ARG A 80 -8.62 -9.33 -5.62
C ARG A 80 -9.40 -10.09 -6.68
N THR A 81 -10.71 -9.85 -6.80
CA THR A 81 -11.63 -10.65 -7.62
C THR A 81 -11.89 -10.07 -9.00
N LYS A 82 -11.64 -8.78 -9.21
CA LYS A 82 -12.07 -7.98 -10.39
C LYS A 82 -13.59 -7.81 -10.50
N GLU A 83 -14.31 -8.11 -9.43
CA GLU A 83 -15.76 -8.03 -9.35
C GLU A 83 -16.15 -7.15 -8.16
N LEU A 84 -17.12 -6.27 -8.37
CA LEU A 84 -17.76 -5.56 -7.28
C LEU A 84 -18.86 -6.47 -6.74
N ASP A 85 -18.61 -7.18 -5.63
CA ASP A 85 -19.70 -7.87 -4.92
C ASP A 85 -20.50 -6.80 -4.16
N PRO A 86 -21.78 -6.57 -4.51
CA PRO A 86 -22.60 -5.58 -3.84
C PRO A 86 -23.08 -6.00 -2.44
N ARG A 87 -22.71 -7.20 -1.95
CA ARG A 87 -23.25 -7.72 -0.68
C ARG A 87 -22.29 -7.53 0.50
N PRO A 88 -22.76 -6.96 1.62
CA PRO A 88 -21.98 -6.74 2.83
C PRO A 88 -21.69 -8.03 3.61
#